data_AF-A0A1G6AUF4-F1
#
_entry.id   AF-A0A1G6AUF4-F1
#
_cell.length_a   1.000
_cell.length_b   1.000
_cell.length_c   1.000
_cell.angle_alpha   90.00
_cell.angle_beta   90.00
_cell.angle_gamma   90.00
#
_symmetry.space_group_name_H-M   'P 1'
#
loop_
_entity.id
_entity.type
_entity.pdbx_description
1 polymer ?
#
loop_
_entity_poly.entity_id
_entity_poly.type
_entity_poly.pdbx_seq_one_letter_code
_entity_poly.pdbx_strand_id
1 'polypeptide(L)'
;MDKLKLEELYSKMMQLHERAEIVFSQDGVPSMMKNEFKNKVSQYNEMYENCETMKLMTSKQETIDNLLNQQAEILNVRINWELGWVKTVLEHISNK
;
A
#
# COMPACT_ATOMS: atom_id res chain seq x y z
N MET A 1 -12.72 -13.55 4.35
CA MET A 1 -12.84 -12.33 3.52
C MET A 1 -13.58 -12.65 2.24
N ASP A 2 -14.48 -11.78 1.76
CA ASP A 2 -15.05 -11.92 0.40
C ASP A 2 -13.99 -11.53 -0.62
N LYS A 3 -13.75 -12.37 -1.63
CA LYS A 3 -12.75 -12.13 -2.69
C LYS A 3 -13.01 -10.79 -3.40
N LEU A 4 -14.28 -10.43 -3.60
CA LEU A 4 -14.67 -9.16 -4.22
C LEU A 4 -14.19 -7.96 -3.40
N LYS A 5 -14.29 -8.02 -2.06
CA LYS A 5 -13.82 -6.95 -1.17
C LYS A 5 -12.30 -6.77 -1.21
N LEU A 6 -11.56 -7.87 -1.36
CA LEU A 6 -10.11 -7.79 -1.47
C LEU A 6 -9.67 -7.17 -2.81
N GLU A 7 -10.34 -7.53 -3.90
CA GLU A 7 -10.12 -6.95 -5.23
C GLU A 7 -10.46 -5.44 -5.25
N GLU A 8 -11.56 -5.04 -4.62
CA GLU A 8 -11.93 -3.63 -4.43
C GLU A 8 -10.86 -2.85 -3.65
N LEU A 9 -10.36 -3.42 -2.53
CA LEU A 9 -9.29 -2.81 -1.75
C LEU A 9 -8.00 -2.68 -2.55
N TYR A 10 -7.64 -3.70 -3.32
CA TYR A 10 -6.46 -3.69 -4.16
C TYR A 10 -6.57 -2.62 -5.26
N SER A 11 -7.72 -2.55 -5.94
CA SER A 11 -7.99 -1.51 -6.93
C SER A 11 -7.91 -0.10 -6.31
N LYS A 12 -8.48 0.09 -5.11
CA LYS A 12 -8.41 1.37 -4.39
C LYS A 12 -6.97 1.74 -4.03
N MET A 13 -6.20 0.78 -3.57
CA MET A 13 -4.77 0.96 -3.28
C MET A 13 -4.00 1.39 -4.53
N MET A 14 -4.21 0.71 -5.67
CA MET A 14 -3.55 1.04 -6.93
C MET A 14 -3.88 2.47 -7.41
N GLN A 15 -5.15 2.85 -7.39
CA GLN A 15 -5.56 4.21 -7.77
C GLN A 15 -4.95 5.29 -6.88
N LEU A 16 -4.81 5.02 -5.58
CA LEU A 16 -4.12 5.93 -4.67
C LEU A 16 -2.62 5.97 -4.97
N HIS A 17 -2.01 4.82 -5.23
CA HIS A 17 -0.60 4.71 -5.53
C HIS A 17 -0.22 5.52 -6.77
N GLU A 18 -1.00 5.43 -7.84
CA GLU A 18 -0.83 6.26 -9.03
C GLU A 18 -0.86 7.76 -8.70
N ARG A 19 -1.77 8.20 -7.82
CA ARG A 19 -1.84 9.60 -7.37
C ARG A 19 -0.62 9.97 -6.52
N ALA A 20 -0.18 9.08 -5.65
CA ALA A 20 1.01 9.29 -4.82
C ALA A 20 2.28 9.37 -5.68
N GLU A 21 2.39 8.58 -6.75
CA GLU A 21 3.49 8.66 -7.71
C GLU A 21 3.51 9.98 -8.47
N ILE A 22 2.35 10.52 -8.84
CA ILE A 22 2.26 11.86 -9.44
C ILE A 22 2.85 12.89 -8.47
N VAL A 23 2.46 12.87 -7.19
CA VAL A 23 2.99 13.78 -6.17
C VAL A 23 4.49 13.56 -5.94
N PHE A 24 4.93 12.30 -5.87
CA PHE A 24 6.33 11.91 -5.76
C PHE A 24 7.19 12.47 -6.90
N SER A 25 6.63 12.54 -8.11
CA SER A 25 7.32 13.06 -9.29
C SER A 25 7.44 14.58 -9.33
N GLN A 26 6.72 15.32 -8.47
CA GLN A 26 6.73 16.77 -8.46
C GLN A 26 8.09 17.34 -8.03
N ASP A 27 8.40 18.51 -8.59
CA ASP A 27 9.53 19.34 -8.17
C ASP A 27 9.28 19.91 -6.77
N GLY A 28 10.34 20.02 -5.97
CA GLY A 28 10.25 20.53 -4.59
C GLY A 28 10.04 19.48 -3.49
N VAL A 29 9.72 18.23 -3.88
CA VAL A 29 9.66 17.09 -2.94
C VAL A 29 11.07 16.66 -2.52
N PRO A 30 11.42 16.73 -1.23
CA PRO A 30 12.75 16.36 -0.74
C PRO A 30 13.09 14.88 -0.98
N SER A 31 14.36 14.59 -1.27
CA SER A 31 14.86 13.22 -1.44
C SER A 31 14.57 12.32 -0.24
N MET A 32 14.57 12.88 0.98
CA MET A 32 14.21 12.14 2.19
C MET A 32 12.78 11.59 2.14
N MET A 33 11.80 12.43 1.74
CA MET A 33 10.39 12.01 1.62
C MET A 33 10.21 11.01 0.47
N LYS A 34 10.96 11.17 -0.63
CA LYS A 34 10.98 10.20 -1.74
C LYS A 34 11.50 8.84 -1.29
N ASN A 35 12.59 8.82 -0.50
CA ASN A 35 13.15 7.59 0.04
C ASN A 35 12.20 6.92 1.02
N GLU A 36 11.54 7.69 1.89
CA GLU A 36 10.51 7.18 2.79
C GLU A 36 9.38 6.48 2.02
N PHE A 37 8.86 7.13 0.97
CA PHE A 37 7.83 6.56 0.10
C PHE A 37 8.25 5.23 -0.50
N LYS A 38 9.42 5.18 -1.15
CA LYS A 38 9.94 3.95 -1.77
C LYS A 38 10.08 2.81 -0.76
N ASN A 39 10.67 3.11 0.40
CA ASN A 39 10.90 2.10 1.44
C ASN A 39 9.58 1.55 1.98
N LYS A 40 8.58 2.42 2.21
CA LYS A 40 7.28 2.00 2.73
C LYS A 40 6.46 1.21 1.70
N VAL A 41 6.45 1.65 0.45
CA VAL A 41 5.81 0.91 -0.65
C VAL A 41 6.44 -0.47 -0.81
N SER A 42 7.77 -0.57 -0.82
CA SER A 42 8.48 -1.86 -0.89
C SER A 42 8.09 -2.78 0.27
N GLN A 43 8.10 -2.25 1.50
CA GLN A 43 7.72 -3.01 2.69
C GLN A 43 6.31 -3.58 2.58
N TYR A 44 5.32 -2.79 2.14
CA TYR A 44 3.95 -3.29 2.01
C TYR A 44 3.79 -4.28 0.85
N ASN A 45 4.52 -4.10 -0.26
CA ASN A 45 4.55 -5.08 -1.36
C ASN A 45 5.07 -6.43 -0.87
N GLU A 46 6.22 -6.45 -0.20
CA GLU A 46 6.82 -7.66 0.35
C GLU A 46 5.88 -8.37 1.34
N MET A 47 5.23 -7.63 2.23
CA MET A 47 4.24 -8.20 3.16
C MET A 47 3.06 -8.85 2.41
N TYR A 48 2.55 -8.21 1.36
CA TYR A 48 1.43 -8.74 0.57
C TYR A 48 1.84 -9.99 -0.23
N GLU A 49 3.02 -9.96 -0.86
CA GLU A 49 3.58 -11.07 -1.63
C GLU A 49 3.91 -12.29 -0.75
N ASN A 50 4.35 -12.05 0.48
CA ASN A 50 4.55 -13.12 1.46
C ASN A 50 3.23 -13.85 1.77
N CYS A 51 2.12 -13.11 1.93
CA CYS A 51 0.81 -13.73 2.09
C CYS A 51 0.39 -14.56 0.85
N GLU A 52 0.64 -14.06 -0.36
CA GLU A 52 0.40 -14.82 -1.60
C GLU A 52 1.21 -16.12 -1.62
N THR A 53 2.49 -16.03 -1.33
CA THR A 53 3.39 -17.19 -1.29
C THR A 53 2.91 -18.23 -0.26
N MET A 54 2.54 -17.79 0.94
CA MET A 54 2.05 -18.70 1.98
C MET A 54 0.72 -19.36 1.61
N LYS A 55 -0.19 -18.68 0.90
CA LYS A 55 -1.44 -19.28 0.42
C LYS A 55 -1.18 -20.44 -0.54
N LEU A 56 -0.15 -20.33 -1.38
CA LEU A 56 0.23 -21.39 -2.32
C LEU A 56 0.86 -22.61 -1.63
N MET A 57 1.38 -22.45 -0.41
CA MET A 57 2.05 -23.50 0.35
C MET A 57 1.13 -24.30 1.27
N THR A 58 -0.16 -23.94 1.37
CA THR A 58 -1.12 -24.58 2.27
C THR A 58 -2.39 -24.97 1.54
N SER A 59 -3.02 -26.06 1.97
CA SER A 59 -4.36 -26.49 1.52
C SER A 59 -5.44 -26.26 2.59
N LYS A 60 -5.07 -25.74 3.77
CA LYS A 60 -6.00 -25.52 4.87
C LYS A 60 -6.81 -24.24 4.64
N GLN A 61 -8.12 -24.38 4.43
CA GLN A 61 -9.01 -23.24 4.16
C GLN A 61 -8.95 -22.15 5.24
N GLU A 62 -8.92 -22.53 6.51
CA GLU A 62 -8.80 -21.58 7.63
C GLU A 62 -7.52 -20.73 7.53
N THR A 63 -6.39 -21.35 7.15
CA THR A 63 -5.13 -20.62 6.95
C THR A 63 -5.24 -19.67 5.75
N ILE A 64 -5.87 -20.11 4.66
CA ILE A 64 -6.11 -19.26 3.47
C ILE A 64 -6.98 -18.06 3.85
N ASP A 65 -8.06 -18.27 4.60
CA ASP A 65 -8.97 -17.20 5.03
C ASP A 65 -8.27 -16.17 5.93
N ASN A 66 -7.41 -16.64 6.84
CA ASN A 66 -6.58 -15.77 7.68
C ASN A 66 -5.59 -14.96 6.86
N LEU A 67 -4.93 -15.57 5.87
CA LEU A 67 -4.01 -14.88 4.96
C LEU A 67 -4.75 -13.83 4.12
N LEU A 68 -5.96 -14.12 3.64
CA LEU A 68 -6.78 -13.14 2.93
C LEU A 68 -7.18 -11.95 3.82
N ASN A 69 -7.48 -12.19 5.09
CA ASN A 69 -7.75 -11.11 6.05
C ASN A 69 -6.49 -10.26 6.30
N GLN A 70 -5.32 -10.89 6.44
CA GLN A 70 -4.04 -10.18 6.58
C GLN A 70 -3.72 -9.32 5.36
N GLN A 71 -3.95 -9.84 4.14
CA GLN A 71 -3.77 -9.06 2.92
C GLN A 71 -4.66 -7.80 2.90
N ALA A 72 -5.91 -7.93 3.33
CA ALA A 72 -6.79 -6.78 3.42
C ALA A 72 -6.34 -5.76 4.48
N GLU A 73 -5.83 -6.22 5.62
CA GLU A 73 -5.25 -5.33 6.63
C GLU A 73 -4.04 -4.58 6.08
N ILE A 74 -3.11 -5.28 5.40
CA ILE A 74 -1.95 -4.69 4.73
C ILE A 74 -2.39 -3.61 3.74
N LEU A 75 -3.39 -3.90 2.89
CA LEU A 75 -3.91 -2.94 1.93
C LEU A 75 -4.52 -1.71 2.62
N ASN A 76 -5.31 -1.89 3.68
CA ASN A 76 -5.89 -0.78 4.42
C ASN A 76 -4.82 0.11 5.08
N VAL A 77 -3.81 -0.51 5.70
CA VAL A 77 -2.69 0.22 6.31
C VAL A 77 -1.92 0.99 5.25
N ARG A 78 -1.60 0.37 4.11
CA ARG A 78 -0.93 1.02 2.99
C ARG A 78 -1.73 2.20 2.44
N ILE A 79 -3.04 2.02 2.22
CA ILE A 79 -3.93 3.10 1.73
C ILE A 79 -3.88 4.29 2.68
N ASN A 80 -4.03 4.06 3.98
CA ASN A 80 -4.00 5.13 4.97
C ASN A 80 -2.64 5.82 5.04
N TRP A 81 -1.56 5.04 4.92
CA TRP A 81 -0.21 5.57 4.91
C TRP A 81 0.07 6.45 3.68
N GLU A 82 -0.24 5.97 2.47
CA GLU A 82 -0.02 6.74 1.24
C GLU A 82 -0.88 8.01 1.19
N LEU A 83 -2.13 7.97 1.69
CA LEU A 83 -2.96 9.17 1.86
C LEU A 83 -2.30 10.19 2.80
N GLY A 84 -1.80 9.73 3.94
CA GLY A 84 -1.11 10.58 4.92
C GLY A 84 0.19 11.18 4.38
N TRP A 85 0.95 10.39 3.64
CA TRP A 85 2.18 10.83 2.98
C TRP A 85 1.89 11.89 1.92
N VAL A 86 0.92 11.65 1.02
CA VAL A 86 0.49 12.62 0.01
C VAL A 86 0.10 13.95 0.65
N LYS A 87 -0.73 13.91 1.69
CA LYS A 87 -1.15 15.11 2.43
C LYS A 87 0.06 15.88 2.97
N THR A 88 0.97 15.18 3.66
CA THR A 88 2.18 15.78 4.25
C THR A 88 3.06 16.44 3.19
N VAL A 89 3.26 15.77 2.06
CA VAL A 89 4.10 16.30 0.97
C VAL A 89 3.45 17.53 0.33
N LEU A 90 2.15 17.50 0.06
CA LEU A 90 1.44 18.65 -0.51
C LEU A 90 1.48 19.87 0.42
N GLU A 91 1.32 19.68 1.73
CA GLU A 91 1.48 20.74 2.73
C GLU A 91 2.91 21.30 2.73
N HIS A 92 3.92 20.43 2.61
CA HIS A 92 5.33 20.84 2.54
C HIS A 92 5.65 21.66 1.28
N ILE A 93 5.12 21.26 0.13
CA ILE A 93 5.30 22.01 -1.13
C ILE A 93 4.58 23.36 -1.07
N SER A 94 3.36 23.39 -0.51
CA SER A 94 2.52 24.60 -0.47
C SER A 94 3.03 25.67 0.50
N ASN A 95 3.80 25.27 1.53
CA ASN A 95 4.37 26.18 2.53
C ASN A 95 5.78 26.68 2.18
N LYS A 96 6.30 26.34 0.99
CA LYS A 96 7.56 26.85 0.45
C LYS A 96 7.33 28.00 -0.52
#